data_AF-A0A7X7FIS8-F1
#
_entry.id   AF-A0A7X7FIS8-F1
#
_cell.length_a   1.000
_cell.length_b   1.000
_cell.length_c   1.000
_cell.angle_alpha   90.00
_cell.angle_beta   90.00
_cell.angle_gamma   90.00
#
_symmetry.space_group_name_H-M   'P 1'
#
loop_
_entity.id
_entity.type
_entity.pdbx_description
1 polymer ?
#
loop_
_entity_poly.entity_id
_entity_poly.type
_entity_poly.pdbx_seq_one_letter_code
_entity_poly.pdbx_strand_id
1 'polypeptide(L)' 'MNLASEQELANTRKKLRMLEEDYEALSCETGGDEELREITMESLKRLINQLKEEIARYEAHQPAQR' A
#
# COMPACT_ATOMS: atom_id res chain seq x y z
N MET A 1 10.43 -5.31 5.42
CA MET A 1 9.58 -5.64 6.58
C MET A 1 8.94 -6.97 6.27
N ASN A 2 8.72 -7.83 7.27
CA ASN A 2 8.05 -9.11 7.11
C ASN A 2 6.89 -9.15 8.10
N LEU A 3 5.71 -9.55 7.62
CA LEU A 3 4.56 -9.82 8.48
C LEU A 3 4.83 -11.12 9.25
N ALA A 4 4.54 -11.11 10.55
CA ALA A 4 4.72 -12.24 11.46
C ALA A 4 3.39 -12.76 12.02
N SER A 5 2.28 -12.04 11.86
CA SER A 5 0.98 -12.42 12.40
C SER A 5 -0.20 -11.99 11.53
N GLU A 6 -1.34 -12.64 11.73
CA GLU A 6 -2.61 -12.25 11.09
C GLU A 6 -3.05 -10.83 11.47
N GLN A 7 -2.74 -10.39 12.69
CA GLN A 7 -3.03 -9.03 13.14
C GLN A 7 -2.19 -8.00 12.35
N GLU A 8 -0.92 -8.29 12.10
CA GLU A 8 -0.07 -7.44 11.26
C GLU A 8 -0.54 -7.46 9.80
N LEU A 9 -0.98 -8.61 9.29
CA LEU A 9 -1.59 -8.71 7.97
C LEU A 9 -2.86 -7.83 7.87
N ALA A 10 -3.75 -7.90 8.85
CA ALA A 10 -4.97 -7.09 8.90
C ALA A 10 -4.66 -5.59 8.97
N ASN A 11 -3.70 -5.20 9.81
CA ASN A 11 -3.23 -3.82 9.91
C ASN A 11 -2.62 -3.33 8.60
N THR A 12 -1.82 -4.18 7.95
CA THR A 12 -1.17 -3.86 6.67
C THR A 12 -2.17 -3.72 5.54
N ARG A 13 -3.19 -4.59 5.47
CA ARG A 13 -4.31 -4.46 4.52
C ARG A 13 -5.12 -3.19 4.75
N LYS A 14 -5.39 -2.82 6.01
CA LYS A 14 -6.07 -1.55 6.33
C LYS A 14 -5.24 -0.35 5.88
N LYS A 15 -3.94 -0.36 6.17
CA LYS A 15 -3.02 0.70 5.75
C LYS A 15 -2.92 0.79 4.22
N LEU A 16 -2.84 -0.35 3.54
CA LEU A 16 -2.82 -0.42 2.08
C LEU A 16 -4.05 0.29 1.49
N ARG A 17 -5.24 -0.02 1.99
CA ARG A 17 -6.49 0.60 1.53
C ARG A 17 -6.48 2.11 1.70
N MET A 18 -6.06 2.61 2.86
CA MET A 18 -5.97 4.05 3.10
C MET A 18 -5.02 4.73 2.11
N LEU A 19 -3.87 4.11 1.82
CA LEU A 19 -2.90 4.67 0.87
C LEU A 19 -3.41 4.63 -0.58
N GLU A 20 -4.19 3.61 -0.95
CA GLU A 20 -4.85 3.54 -2.26
C GLU A 20 -5.92 4.64 -2.41
N GLU A 21 -6.72 4.88 -1.37
CA GLU A 21 -7.69 5.98 -1.32
C GLU A 21 -7.00 7.35 -1.41
N ASP A 22 -5.89 7.55 -0.69
CA ASP A 22 -5.09 8.78 -0.76
C ASP A 22 -4.49 8.98 -2.17
N TYR A 23 -4.05 7.91 -2.82
CA TYR A 23 -3.49 7.97 -4.18
C TYR A 23 -4.55 8.39 -5.19
N GLU A 24 -5.74 7.80 -5.10
CA GLU A 24 -6.88 8.15 -5.95
C GLU A 24 -7.32 9.60 -5.72
N ALA A 25 -7.42 10.03 -4.47
CA ALA A 25 -7.76 11.42 -4.12
C ALA A 25 -6.76 12.41 -4.71
N LEU A 26 -5.46 12.12 -4.55
CA LEU A 26 -4.38 12.95 -5.08
C LEU A 26 -4.37 12.96 -6.62
N SER A 27 -4.70 11.83 -7.26
CA SER A 27 -4.77 11.74 -8.73
C SER A 27 -5.90 12.57 -9.34
N CYS A 28 -6.97 12.79 -8.58
CA CYS A 28 -8.14 13.56 -8.99
C CYS A 28 -8.03 15.05 -8.62
N GLU A 29 -7.03 15.43 -7.81
CA GLU A 29 -6.84 16.81 -7.37
C GLU A 29 -6.37 17.68 -8.54
N THR A 30 -7.12 18.73 -8.84
CA THR A 30 -6.77 19.72 -9.87
C THR A 30 -6.33 21.03 -9.21
N GLY A 31 -5.16 21.54 -9.59
CA GLY A 31 -4.54 22.72 -8.97
C GLY A 31 -3.40 22.37 -8.02
N GLY A 32 -2.67 23.39 -7.54
CA GLY A 32 -1.48 23.21 -6.69
C GLY A 32 -0.18 23.04 -7.48
N ASP A 33 0.84 22.53 -6.78
CA ASP A 33 2.16 22.25 -7.35
C ASP A 33 2.17 20.85 -7.98
N GLU A 34 2.14 20.81 -9.31
CA GLU A 34 2.07 19.57 -10.09
C GLU A 34 3.32 18.70 -9.92
N GLU A 35 4.51 19.29 -9.82
CA GLU A 35 5.77 18.56 -9.63
C GLU A 35 5.78 17.87 -8.26
N LEU A 36 5.38 18.60 -7.21
CA LEU A 36 5.26 18.04 -5.87
C LEU A 36 4.22 16.91 -5.82
N ARG A 37 3.10 17.07 -6.53
CA ARG A 37 2.06 16.04 -6.62
C ARG A 37 2.59 14.77 -7.28
N GLU A 38 3.26 14.89 -8.43
CA GLU A 38 3.85 13.74 -9.13
C GLU A 38 4.86 12.99 -8.26
N ILE A 39 5.76 13.70 -7.59
CA ILE A 39 6.75 13.10 -6.67
C ILE A 39 6.06 12.36 -5.52
N THR A 40 5.00 12.96 -4.97
CA THR A 40 4.22 12.37 -3.88
C THR A 40 3.49 11.12 -4.35
N MET A 41 2.85 11.16 -5.51
CA MET A 41 2.17 10.02 -6.13
C MET A 41 3.13 8.87 -6.43
N GLU A 42 4.33 9.15 -6.96
CA GLU A 42 5.35 8.13 -7.23
C GLU A 42 5.84 7.47 -5.94
N SER A 43 6.04 8.26 -4.89
CA SER A 43 6.43 7.76 -3.56
C SER A 43 5.34 6.87 -2.95
N LEU A 44 4.07 7.31 -3.06
CA LEU A 44 2.91 6.58 -2.57
C LEU A 44 2.71 5.26 -3.31
N LYS A 45 2.84 5.27 -4.64
CA LYS A 45 2.77 4.08 -5.49
C LYS A 45 3.84 3.05 -5.12
N ARG A 46 5.08 3.49 -4.88
CA ARG A 46 6.15 2.59 -4.41
C ARG A 46 5.81 1.94 -3.08
N LEU A 47 5.27 2.71 -2.13
CA LEU A 47 4.86 2.19 -0.83
C LEU A 47 3.71 1.18 -0.95
N ILE A 48 2.68 1.49 -1.75
CA ILE A 48 1.57 0.58 -2.06
C ILE A 48 2.09 -0.74 -2.60
N ASN A 49 2.99 -0.70 -3.59
CA ASN A 49 3.57 -1.90 -4.18
C ASN A 49 4.36 -2.71 -3.14
N GLN A 50 5.18 -2.06 -2.32
CA GLN A 50 5.92 -2.75 -1.26
C GLN A 50 4.99 -3.47 -0.28
N LEU A 51 3.88 -2.84 0.14
CA LEU A 51 2.91 -3.47 1.04
C LEU A 51 2.18 -4.64 0.37
N LYS A 52 1.81 -4.50 -0.91
CA LYS A 52 1.22 -5.60 -1.71
C LYS A 52 2.15 -6.81 -1.78
N GLU A 53 3.42 -6.58 -2.06
CA GLU A 53 4.41 -7.66 -2.07
C GLU A 53 4.60 -8.30 -0.70
N GLU A 54 4.58 -7.51 0.37
CA GLU A 54 4.73 -8.02 1.74
C GLU A 54 3.56 -8.92 2.15
N ILE A 55 2.33 -8.49 1.82
CA ILE A 55 1.11 -9.30 1.95
C ILE A 55 1.25 -10.60 1.16
N ALA A 56 1.59 -10.50 -0.13
CA ALA A 56 1.71 -11.67 -1.01
C ALA A 56 2.79 -12.65 -0.52
N ARG A 57 3.93 -12.14 -0.04
CA ARG A 57 4.96 -12.97 0.59
C ARG A 57 4.41 -13.67 1.82
N TYR A 58 3.73 -12.96 2.72
CA TYR A 58 3.18 -13.58 3.92
C TYR A 58 2.18 -14.69 3.60
N GLU A 59 1.23 -14.41 2.70
CA GLU A 59 0.21 -15.36 2.27
C GLU A 59 0.82 -16.59 1.59
N ALA A 60 1.88 -16.42 0.79
CA ALA A 60 2.57 -17.53 0.16
C ALA A 60 3.34 -18.41 1.16
N HIS A 61 3.80 -17.83 2.28
CA HIS A 61 4.50 -18.57 3.35
C HIS A 61 3.53 -19.16 4.39
N GLN A 62 2.24 -18.79 4.37
CA GLN A 62 1.24 -19.52 5.13
C GLN A 62 0.93 -20.82 4.37
N PRO A 63 1.41 -21.99 4.82
CA PRO A 63 1.05 -23.24 4.19
C PRO A 63 -0.46 -23.35 4.27
N ALA A 64 -1.11 -23.48 3.11
CA ALA A 64 -2.56 -23.55 2.95
C ALA A 64 -3.22 -24.22 4.16
N GLN A 65 -3.75 -23.41 5.08
CA GLN A 65 -4.81 -23.88 5.94
C GLN A 65 -6.00 -24.04 4.99
N ARG A 66 -6.07 -25.24 4.41
CA ARG A 66 -7.23 -25.75 3.69
C ARG A 66 -8.47 -25.67 4.56
#